data_AF-A0A9E6EPK8-F1
#
_entry.id   AF-A0A9E6EPK8-F1
#
_cell.length_a   1.000
_cell.length_b   1.000
_cell.length_c   1.000
_cell.angle_alpha   90.00
_cell.angle_beta   90.00
_cell.angle_gamma   90.00
#
_symmetry.space_group_name_H-M   'P 1'
#
loop_
_entity.id
_entity.type
_entity.pdbx_description
1 polymer ?
#
loop_
_entity_poly.entity_id
_entity_poly.type
_entity_poly.pdbx_seq_one_letter_code
_entity_poly.pdbx_strand_id
1 'polypeptide(L)'
;PAVFRYVDLEGRSRTLDLPTGSLAYTLCQVPVVARGGGTPGLRVLLADGSFRTFPGLTLDHATSRAVFDRTGELERIEVMSGR
;
A
#
# COMPACT_ATOMS: atom_id res chain seq x y z
N PRO A 1 -12.31 1.39 13.97
CA PRO A 1 -12.42 1.09 12.52
C PRO A 1 -12.87 2.31 11.72
N ALA A 2 -12.18 2.61 10.62
CA ALA A 2 -12.49 3.72 9.72
C ALA A 2 -12.47 3.23 8.27
N VAL A 3 -13.10 3.96 7.34
CA VAL A 3 -13.10 3.63 5.91
C VAL A 3 -12.30 4.68 5.16
N PHE A 4 -11.30 4.27 4.40
CA PHE A 4 -10.54 5.12 3.49
C PHE A 4 -11.18 5.10 2.11
N ARG A 5 -11.47 6.28 1.55
CA ARG A 5 -12.00 6.45 0.19
C ARG A 5 -10.89 7.00 -0.71
N TYR A 6 -10.72 6.39 -1.88
CA TYR A 6 -9.72 6.82 -2.86
C TYR A 6 -10.22 6.58 -4.28
N VAL A 7 -9.47 7.06 -5.27
CA VAL A 7 -9.75 6.91 -6.71
C VAL A 7 -8.69 6.01 -7.32
N ASP A 8 -9.11 4.93 -7.98
CA ASP A 8 -8.22 3.98 -8.66
C ASP A 8 -7.70 4.51 -10.01
N LEU A 9 -6.85 3.72 -10.68
CA LEU A 9 -6.25 4.08 -11.96
C LEU A 9 -7.29 4.25 -13.08
N GLU A 10 -8.44 3.60 -12.96
CA GLU A 10 -9.57 3.74 -13.89
C GLU A 10 -10.49 4.92 -13.52
N GLY A 11 -10.13 5.74 -12.53
CA GLY A 11 -10.93 6.89 -12.09
C GLY A 11 -12.14 6.51 -11.25
N ARG A 12 -12.25 5.26 -10.79
CA ARG A 12 -13.40 4.78 -10.02
C ARG A 12 -13.16 5.00 -8.52
N SER A 13 -14.23 5.38 -7.83
CA SER A 13 -14.21 5.48 -6.37
C SER A 13 -14.14 4.09 -5.75
N ARG A 14 -13.18 3.90 -4.85
CA ARG A 14 -12.95 2.67 -4.09
C ARG A 14 -12.91 2.96 -2.60
N THR A 15 -13.16 1.92 -1.82
CA THR A 15 -13.14 1.96 -0.35
C THR A 15 -12.23 0.88 0.20
N LEU A 16 -11.55 1.19 1.30
CA LEU A 16 -10.72 0.25 2.04
C LEU A 16 -10.99 0.38 3.54
N ASP A 17 -11.27 -0.74 4.21
CA ASP A 17 -11.42 -0.78 5.66
C ASP A 17 -10.07 -0.67 6.35
N LEU A 18 -9.98 0.26 7.30
CA LEU A 18 -8.75 0.53 8.05
C LEU A 18 -8.77 -0.18 9.41
N PRO A 19 -7.72 -0.98 9.70
CA PRO A 19 -7.46 -1.44 11.05
C PRO A 19 -7.37 -0.27 12.05
N THR A 20 -7.80 -0.51 13.28
CA THR A 20 -7.63 0.49 14.36
C THR A 20 -6.15 0.84 14.54
N GLY A 21 -5.85 2.13 14.68
CA GLY A 21 -4.48 2.62 14.83
C GLY A 21 -3.68 2.66 13.52
N SER A 22 -4.33 2.48 12.37
CA SER A 22 -3.72 2.70 11.05
C SER A 22 -4.14 4.03 10.44
N LEU A 23 -3.33 4.49 9.49
CA LEU A 23 -3.65 5.60 8.58
C LEU A 23 -3.54 5.11 7.14
N ALA A 24 -4.22 5.78 6.21
CA ALA A 24 -4.08 5.50 4.80
C ALA A 24 -3.99 6.77 3.96
N TYR A 25 -3.28 6.63 2.85
CA TYR A 25 -3.08 7.65 1.83
C TYR A 25 -2.83 6.96 0.49
N THR A 26 -2.68 7.73 -0.58
CA THR A 26 -2.29 7.20 -1.89
C THR A 26 -0.96 7.77 -2.32
N LEU A 27 -0.15 6.96 -3.00
CA LEU A 27 1.03 7.40 -3.74
C LEU A 27 0.90 6.92 -5.18
N CYS A 28 0.91 7.83 -6.16
CA CYS A 28 0.61 7.51 -7.56
C CYS A 28 -0.68 6.66 -7.72
N GLN A 29 -1.71 6.98 -6.93
CA GLN A 29 -2.98 6.23 -6.82
C GLN A 29 -2.90 4.77 -6.33
N VAL A 30 -1.72 4.31 -5.92
CA VAL A 30 -1.61 3.07 -5.15
C VAL A 30 -1.95 3.37 -3.68
N PRO A 31 -2.95 2.72 -3.08
CA PRO A 31 -3.28 2.92 -1.68
C PRO A 31 -2.16 2.36 -0.78
N VAL A 32 -1.82 3.14 0.23
CA VAL A 32 -0.84 2.80 1.27
C VAL A 32 -1.55 2.78 2.61
N VAL A 33 -1.43 1.67 3.35
CA VAL A 33 -1.96 1.52 4.72
C VAL A 33 -0.77 1.40 5.68
N ALA A 34 -0.59 2.38 6.54
CA ALA A 34 0.51 2.42 7.49
C ALA A 34 0.04 2.23 8.93
N ARG A 35 0.79 1.44 9.70
CA ARG A 35 0.58 1.26 11.14
C ARG A 35 1.89 1.20 11.92
N GLY A 36 1.85 1.65 13.17
CA GLY A 36 2.97 1.60 14.12
C GLY A 36 3.02 0.31 14.94
N GLY A 37 4.02 0.23 15.81
CA GLY A 37 4.11 -0.77 16.88
C GLY A 37 4.55 -2.18 16.45
N GLY A 38 5.32 -2.32 15.37
CA GLY A 38 5.80 -3.64 14.93
C GLY A 38 7.19 -3.62 14.28
N THR A 39 7.67 -4.78 13.83
CA THR A 39 8.93 -4.88 13.07
C THR A 39 8.82 -4.07 11.77
N PRO A 40 9.75 -3.15 11.50
CA PRO A 40 9.75 -2.39 10.26
C PRO A 40 9.75 -3.29 9.04
N GLY A 41 8.79 -3.07 8.13
CA GLY A 41 8.58 -3.95 6.99
C GLY A 41 7.54 -3.41 6.03
N LEU A 42 7.63 -3.87 4.78
CA LEU A 42 6.62 -3.62 3.76
C LEU A 42 6.00 -4.93 3.30
N ARG A 43 4.71 -4.90 3.01
CA ARG A 43 4.00 -5.98 2.34
C ARG A 43 3.15 -5.39 1.23
N VAL A 44 3.41 -5.80 0.00
CA VAL A 44 2.76 -5.32 -1.21
C VAL A 44 1.77 -6.38 -1.68
N LEU A 45 0.50 -6.03 -1.78
CA LEU A 45 -0.52 -6.82 -2.46
C LEU A 45 -0.45 -6.50 -3.95
N LEU A 46 -0.22 -7.52 -4.77
CA LEU A 46 -0.25 -7.41 -6.22
C LEU A 46 -1.66 -7.63 -6.76
N ALA A 47 -1.93 -7.16 -7.98
CA ALA A 47 -3.23 -7.31 -8.63
C ALA A 47 -3.63 -8.77 -8.92
N ASP A 48 -2.68 -9.70 -8.90
CA ASP A 48 -2.95 -11.15 -9.00
C ASP A 48 -3.34 -11.79 -7.64
N GLY A 49 -3.41 -10.99 -6.57
CA GLY A 49 -3.73 -11.42 -5.21
C GLY A 49 -2.54 -11.95 -4.41
N SER A 50 -1.35 -12.06 -5.02
CA SER A 50 -0.14 -12.48 -4.33
C SER A 50 0.48 -11.36 -3.48
N PHE A 51 1.35 -11.74 -2.54
CA PHE A 51 2.06 -10.80 -1.69
C PHE A 51 3.57 -10.84 -1.94
N ARG A 52 4.18 -9.65 -2.03
CA ARG A 52 5.64 -9.47 -1.95
C ARG A 52 5.99 -8.77 -0.64
N THR A 53 6.98 -9.29 0.08
CA THR A 53 7.40 -8.73 1.37
C THR A 53 8.82 -8.21 1.30
N PHE A 54 9.06 -7.05 1.89
CA PHE A 54 10.38 -6.43 1.95
C PHE A 54 10.79 -6.20 3.40
N PRO A 55 12.02 -6.59 3.80
CA PRO A 55 12.56 -6.20 5.10
C PRO A 55 12.82 -4.69 5.12
N GLY A 56 12.47 -4.02 6.23
CA GLY A 56 12.62 -2.58 6.36
C GLY A 56 11.59 -1.78 5.56
N LEU A 57 11.90 -0.52 5.26
CA LEU A 57 10.95 0.46 4.69
C LEU A 57 11.28 0.89 3.25
N THR A 58 12.04 0.06 2.54
CA THR A 58 12.50 0.38 1.19
C THR A 58 12.00 -0.68 0.21
N LEU A 59 11.33 -0.24 -0.86
CA LEU A 59 10.99 -1.09 -1.99
C LEU A 59 12.21 -1.27 -2.89
N ASP A 60 12.27 -2.39 -3.61
CA ASP A 60 13.25 -2.55 -4.67
C ASP A 60 12.97 -1.60 -5.86
N HIS A 61 13.93 -1.50 -6.77
CA HIS A 61 13.83 -0.62 -7.94
C HIS A 61 12.65 -0.99 -8.84
N ALA A 62 12.42 -2.28 -9.08
CA ALA A 62 11.35 -2.74 -9.97
C ALA A 62 9.96 -2.40 -9.43
N THR A 63 9.74 -2.64 -8.13
CA THR A 63 8.47 -2.36 -7.44
C THR A 63 8.24 -0.86 -7.30
N SER A 64 9.29 -0.08 -7.03
CA SER A 64 9.20 1.39 -7.01
C SER A 64 8.80 1.94 -8.38
N ARG A 65 9.40 1.41 -9.45
CA ARG A 65 9.06 1.81 -10.83
C ARG A 65 7.60 1.50 -11.17
N ALA A 66 7.08 0.34 -10.77
CA ALA A 66 5.67 -0.02 -10.99
C ALA A 66 4.70 0.98 -10.31
N VAL A 67 5.04 1.51 -9.13
CA VAL A 67 4.29 2.59 -8.47
C VAL A 67 4.34 3.87 -9.30
N PHE A 68 5.53 4.33 -9.67
CA PHE A 68 5.71 5.60 -10.38
C PHE A 68 5.08 5.59 -11.78
N ASP A 69 5.26 4.48 -12.51
CA ASP A 69 4.73 4.29 -13.87
C ASP A 69 3.24 3.93 -13.86
N ARG A 70 2.62 3.77 -12.67
CA ARG A 70 1.19 3.47 -12.50
C ARG A 70 0.76 2.25 -13.31
N THR A 71 1.55 1.19 -13.26
CA THR A 71 1.35 -0.01 -14.12
C THR A 71 0.08 -0.78 -13.79
N GLY A 72 -0.47 -0.59 -12.59
CA GLY A 72 -1.60 -1.37 -12.07
C GLY A 72 -1.19 -2.73 -11.50
N GLU A 73 0.09 -3.05 -11.48
CA GLU A 73 0.60 -4.31 -10.89
C GLU A 73 0.43 -4.36 -9.37
N LEU A 74 0.48 -3.20 -8.70
CA LEU A 74 0.32 -3.07 -7.26
C LEU A 74 -1.09 -2.65 -6.91
N GLU A 75 -1.78 -3.47 -6.14
CA GLU A 75 -3.10 -3.14 -5.60
C GLU A 75 -2.99 -2.32 -4.31
N ARG A 76 -2.03 -2.64 -3.43
CA ARG A 76 -1.86 -1.95 -2.14
C ARG A 76 -0.47 -2.14 -1.55
N ILE A 77 0.00 -1.14 -0.80
CA ILE A 77 1.20 -1.24 0.04
C ILE A 77 0.81 -1.17 1.51
N GLU A 78 1.24 -2.14 2.30
CA GLU A 78 1.11 -2.16 3.76
C GLU A 78 2.46 -1.83 4.39
N VAL A 79 2.48 -0.82 5.26
CA VAL A 79 3.69 -0.32 5.93
C VAL A 79 3.60 -0.61 7.42
N MET A 80 4.60 -1.34 7.92
CA MET A 80 4.85 -1.51 9.35
C MET A 80 5.99 -0.60 9.74
N SER A 81 5.75 0.35 10.64
CA SER A 81 6.81 1.17 11.23
C SER A 81 7.08 0.75 12.68
N GLY A 82 8.32 0.94 13.13
CA GLY A 82 8.74 0.59 14.49
C GLY A 82 8.45 1.66 15.55
N ARG A 83 7.67 2.69 15.23
CA ARG A 83 7.26 3.74 16.18
C ARG A 83 5.98 3.35 16.90
#